data_AF-A0A269PNX6-F1
#
_entry.id   AF-A0A269PNX6-F1
#
_cell.length_a   1.000
_cell.length_b   1.000
_cell.length_c   1.000
_cell.angle_alpha   90.00
_cell.angle_beta   90.00
_cell.angle_gamma   90.00
#
_symmetry.space_group_name_H-M   'P 1'
#
loop_
_entity.id
_entity.type
_entity.pdbx_description
1 polymer ?
#
loop_
_entity_poly.entity_id
_entity_poly.type
_entity_poly.pdbx_seq_one_letter_code
_entity_poly.pdbx_strand_id
1 'polypeptide(L)'
;MALDFEIGLVPPQYMDAIFNRGSLELTYTLIKSKEPEIALELTRILGNNPICSRQFRADNIHQESFYVSLNSRQVRCVVEVLLAIINTPYDDTTLGMNVVAKSLIEEWMKLATAMMRELNTDE
;
A
#
# COMPACT_ATOMS: atom_id res chain seq x y z
N MET A 1 -38.96 5.70 -0.41
CA MET A 1 -38.17 4.46 -0.47
C MET A 1 -37.36 4.51 -1.75
N ALA A 2 -36.08 4.89 -1.65
CA ALA A 2 -35.05 4.66 -2.65
C ALA A 2 -33.71 4.82 -1.91
N LEU A 3 -32.86 3.81 -2.06
CA LEU A 3 -31.79 3.43 -1.15
C LEU A 3 -30.70 4.51 -0.98
N ASP A 4 -30.31 4.69 0.28
CA ASP A 4 -29.01 5.18 0.68
C ASP A 4 -27.92 4.45 -0.08
N PHE A 5 -27.20 5.20 -0.90
CA PHE A 5 -25.85 4.85 -1.32
C PHE A 5 -24.94 5.97 -0.82
N GLU A 6 -24.67 5.97 0.48
CA GLU A 6 -23.36 6.41 0.95
C GLU A 6 -22.33 5.44 0.36
N ILE A 7 -22.01 5.66 -0.92
CA ILE A 7 -20.73 5.23 -1.45
C ILE A 7 -19.74 6.08 -0.67
N GLY A 8 -19.24 5.54 0.43
CA GLY A 8 -18.05 6.01 1.12
C GLY A 8 -16.84 5.85 0.20
N LEU A 9 -16.86 6.55 -0.94
CA LEU A 9 -15.66 6.97 -1.63
C LEU A 9 -15.03 7.98 -0.70
N VAL A 10 -14.24 7.50 0.25
CA VAL A 10 -13.19 8.33 0.84
C VAL A 10 -12.42 8.85 -0.36
N PRO A 11 -12.49 10.15 -0.70
CA PRO A 11 -11.73 10.67 -1.82
C PRO A 11 -10.27 10.33 -1.56
N PRO A 12 -9.50 9.95 -2.59
CA PRO A 12 -8.09 9.70 -2.37
C PRO A 12 -7.47 11.00 -1.89
N GLN A 13 -7.20 11.09 -0.58
CA GLN A 13 -6.57 12.27 0.02
C GLN A 13 -5.18 12.45 -0.61
N TYR A 14 -4.59 11.35 -1.10
CA TYR A 14 -3.31 11.33 -1.79
C TYR A 14 -3.39 10.56 -3.11
N MET A 15 -2.92 11.14 -4.22
CA MET A 15 -2.55 10.34 -5.40
C MET A 15 -1.45 9.32 -5.07
N ASP A 16 -0.59 9.65 -4.09
CA ASP A 16 0.46 8.78 -3.56
C ASP A 16 -0.09 7.57 -2.77
N ALA A 17 -1.40 7.49 -2.52
CA ALA A 17 -2.05 6.32 -1.92
C ALA A 17 -2.58 5.33 -2.96
N ILE A 18 -2.29 5.55 -4.25
CA ILE A 18 -2.67 4.63 -5.33
C ILE A 18 -1.52 3.66 -5.59
N PHE A 19 -1.78 2.37 -5.37
CA PHE A 19 -0.79 1.30 -5.53
C PHE A 19 -1.29 0.29 -6.57
N ASN A 20 -0.40 -0.27 -7.35
CA ASN A 20 -0.76 -1.38 -8.24
C ASN A 20 -0.92 -2.69 -7.45
N ARG A 21 -1.67 -3.65 -8.01
CA ARG A 21 -1.89 -4.99 -7.42
C ARG A 21 -0.59 -5.66 -6.98
N GLY A 22 0.42 -5.67 -7.86
CA GLY A 22 1.68 -6.37 -7.64
C GLY A 22 2.45 -5.82 -6.44
N SER A 23 2.53 -4.49 -6.30
CA SER A 23 3.14 -3.83 -5.14
C SER A 23 2.47 -4.26 -3.84
N LEU A 24 1.14 -4.33 -3.82
CA LEU A 24 0.38 -4.72 -2.63
C LEU A 24 0.54 -6.21 -2.29
N GLU A 25 0.54 -7.11 -3.28
CA GLU A 25 0.76 -8.54 -3.09
C GLU A 25 2.18 -8.86 -2.60
N LEU A 26 3.18 -8.17 -3.16
CA LEU A 26 4.57 -8.28 -2.71
C LEU A 26 4.73 -7.72 -1.30
N THR A 27 4.10 -6.58 -0.99
CA THR A 27 4.09 -6.02 0.37
C THR A 27 3.46 -7.02 1.33
N TYR A 28 2.28 -7.56 1.03
CA TYR A 28 1.61 -8.60 1.82
C TYR A 28 2.55 -9.78 2.09
N THR A 29 3.23 -10.27 1.05
CA THR A 29 4.14 -11.41 1.16
C THR A 29 5.28 -11.15 2.15
N LEU A 30 5.84 -9.93 2.15
CA LEU A 30 6.93 -9.54 3.03
C LEU A 30 6.50 -9.26 4.47
N ILE A 31 5.29 -8.74 4.69
CA ILE A 31 4.85 -8.31 6.03
C ILE A 31 4.02 -9.35 6.79
N LYS A 32 3.37 -10.30 6.12
CA LYS A 32 2.38 -11.22 6.72
C LYS A 32 2.86 -12.01 7.95
N SER A 33 4.15 -12.29 8.06
CA SER A 33 4.72 -13.00 9.20
C SER A 33 4.99 -12.11 10.42
N LYS A 34 5.22 -10.80 10.19
CA LYS A 34 5.54 -9.83 11.23
C LYS A 34 4.33 -9.02 11.68
N GLU A 35 3.50 -8.63 10.71
CA GLU A 35 2.35 -7.74 10.91
C GLU A 35 1.08 -8.37 10.29
N PRO A 36 0.51 -9.41 10.93
CA PRO A 36 -0.63 -10.15 10.37
C PRO A 36 -1.90 -9.30 10.26
N GLU A 37 -2.09 -8.32 11.15
CA GLU A 37 -3.23 -7.40 11.11
C GLU A 37 -3.18 -6.48 9.88
N ILE A 38 -2.00 -5.97 9.55
CA ILE A 38 -1.80 -5.13 8.36
C ILE A 38 -1.94 -5.98 7.09
N ALA A 39 -1.42 -7.20 7.11
CA ALA A 39 -1.56 -8.14 6.00
C ALA A 39 -3.03 -8.49 5.71
N LEU A 40 -3.85 -8.62 6.76
CA LEU A 40 -5.29 -8.80 6.60
C LEU A 40 -5.94 -7.57 5.95
N GLU A 41 -5.52 -6.36 6.33
CA GLU A 41 -6.00 -5.13 5.72
C GLU A 41 -5.60 -5.01 4.24
N LEU A 42 -4.36 -5.36 3.88
CA LEU A 42 -3.94 -5.44 2.47
C LEU A 42 -4.79 -6.45 1.68
N THR A 43 -5.17 -7.56 2.30
CA THR A 43 -6.06 -8.55 1.67
C THR A 43 -7.45 -7.97 1.43
N ARG A 44 -7.98 -7.18 2.38
CA ARG A 44 -9.25 -6.46 2.20
C ARG A 44 -9.15 -5.46 1.05
N ILE A 45 -8.08 -4.67 0.99
CA ILE A 45 -7.83 -3.71 -0.10
C ILE A 45 -7.77 -4.42 -1.45
N LEU A 46 -7.03 -5.53 -1.56
CA LEU A 46 -6.93 -6.32 -2.79
C LEU A 46 -8.25 -7.02 -3.20
N GLY A 47 -9.16 -7.21 -2.24
CA GLY A 47 -10.50 -7.74 -2.46
C GLY A 47 -11.53 -6.67 -2.85
N ASN A 48 -11.20 -5.38 -2.72
CA ASN A 48 -12.05 -4.29 -3.19
C ASN A 48 -12.03 -4.21 -4.72
N ASN A 49 -12.98 -3.48 -5.29
CA ASN A 49 -12.96 -3.19 -6.73
C ASN A 49 -11.77 -2.28 -7.05
N PRO A 50 -10.98 -2.59 -8.09
CA PRO A 50 -9.89 -1.72 -8.52
C PRO A 50 -10.42 -0.37 -9.00
N ILE A 51 -9.55 0.64 -8.94
CA ILE A 51 -9.86 2.00 -9.38
C ILE A 51 -10.11 1.99 -10.90
N CYS A 52 -11.37 2.13 -11.29
CA CYS A 52 -11.77 2.21 -12.70
C CYS A 52 -11.81 3.67 -13.15
N SER A 53 -10.66 4.29 -13.40
CA SER A 53 -10.59 5.64 -13.96
C SER A 53 -9.93 5.63 -15.33
N ARG A 54 -10.34 6.54 -16.22
CA ARG A 54 -9.91 6.56 -17.64
C ARG A 54 -8.39 6.76 -17.80
N GLN A 55 -7.73 7.33 -16.79
CA GLN A 55 -6.28 7.53 -16.72
C GLN A 55 -5.53 6.29 -16.19
N PHE A 56 -6.23 5.40 -15.49
CA PHE A 56 -5.70 4.18 -14.87
C PHE A 56 -6.40 2.92 -15.42
N ARG A 57 -6.97 3.02 -16.64
CA ARG A 57 -7.58 1.87 -17.33
C ARG A 57 -6.47 0.92 -17.73
N ALA A 58 -6.39 -0.13 -16.95
CA ALA A 58 -5.58 -1.30 -17.18
C ALA A 58 -6.32 -2.26 -18.12
N ASP A 59 -5.76 -2.55 -19.28
CA ASP A 59 -6.25 -3.66 -20.13
C ASP A 59 -5.78 -5.04 -19.59
N ASN A 60 -5.02 -5.04 -18.49
CA ASN A 60 -4.39 -6.21 -17.86
C ASN A 60 -4.60 -6.18 -16.33
N ILE A 61 -4.99 -7.31 -15.73
CA ILE A 61 -5.22 -7.49 -14.28
C ILE A 61 -4.01 -7.04 -13.42
N HIS A 62 -2.78 -7.13 -13.96
CA HIS A 62 -1.56 -6.68 -13.27
C HIS A 62 -1.36 -5.16 -13.26
N GLN A 63 -2.17 -4.40 -14.01
CA GLN A 63 -2.18 -2.95 -14.02
C GLN A 63 -3.32 -2.37 -13.16
N GLU A 64 -4.11 -3.23 -12.51
CA GLU A 64 -5.14 -2.79 -11.58
C GLU A 64 -4.53 -1.99 -10.44
N SER A 65 -5.08 -0.80 -10.22
CA SER A 65 -4.69 0.10 -9.15
C SER A 65 -5.71 0.10 -8.03
N PHE A 66 -5.24 0.20 -6.80
CA PHE A 66 -6.03 0.17 -5.58
C PHE A 66 -5.71 1.39 -4.74
N TYR A 67 -6.72 1.89 -4.06
CA TYR A 67 -6.52 2.92 -3.06
C TYR A 67 -6.14 2.26 -1.73
N VAL A 68 -5.01 2.68 -1.16
CA VAL A 68 -4.54 2.22 0.13
C VAL A 68 -5.24 3.02 1.22
N SER A 69 -6.20 2.39 1.90
CA SER A 69 -6.98 2.97 3.02
C SER A 69 -6.33 2.77 4.39
N LEU A 70 -5.00 2.57 4.45
CA LEU A 70 -4.27 2.42 5.70
C LEU A 70 -4.08 3.78 6.39
N ASN A 71 -4.13 3.78 7.74
CA ASN A 71 -3.78 4.97 8.51
C ASN A 71 -2.27 5.17 8.63
N SER A 72 -1.84 6.35 9.07
CA SER A 72 -0.41 6.73 9.14
C SER A 72 0.43 5.80 10.02
N ARG A 73 -0.14 5.21 11.09
CA ARG A 73 0.56 4.23 11.93
C ARG A 73 0.79 2.94 11.18
N GLN A 74 -0.23 2.43 10.48
CA GLN A 74 -0.11 1.23 9.67
C GLN A 74 0.90 1.41 8.52
N VAL A 75 0.85 2.55 7.83
CA VAL A 75 1.83 2.89 6.78
C VAL A 75 3.25 2.94 7.35
N ARG A 76 3.44 3.55 8.53
CA ARG A 76 4.73 3.56 9.23
C ARG A 76 5.21 2.15 9.55
N CYS A 77 4.35 1.27 10.08
CA CYS A 77 4.71 -0.12 10.38
C CYS A 77 5.17 -0.86 9.11
N VAL A 78 4.50 -0.67 7.96
CA VAL A 78 4.94 -1.24 6.68
C VAL A 78 6.35 -0.78 6.33
N VAL A 79 6.62 0.54 6.41
CA VAL A 79 7.96 1.10 6.14
C VAL A 79 9.01 0.52 7.08
N GLU A 80 8.72 0.42 8.38
CA GLU A 80 9.64 -0.13 9.39
C GLU A 80 9.97 -1.60 9.11
N VAL A 81 8.98 -2.42 8.72
CA VAL A 81 9.21 -3.81 8.33
C VAL A 81 10.09 -3.90 7.08
N LEU A 82 9.84 -3.08 6.07
CA LEU A 82 10.66 -3.05 4.84
C LEU A 82 12.09 -2.63 5.16
N LEU A 83 12.30 -1.60 5.97
CA LEU A 83 13.65 -1.19 6.43
C LEU A 83 14.35 -2.31 7.19
N ALA A 84 13.64 -3.03 8.07
CA ALA A 84 14.22 -4.15 8.79
C ALA A 84 14.70 -5.25 7.83
N ILE A 85 13.93 -5.56 6.78
CA ILE A 85 14.34 -6.53 5.74
C ILE A 85 15.57 -6.00 4.97
N ILE A 86 15.57 -4.73 4.60
CA ILE A 86 16.65 -4.09 3.84
C ILE A 86 17.97 -4.11 4.63
N ASN A 87 17.89 -3.86 5.94
CA ASN A 87 19.05 -3.74 6.83
C ASN A 87 19.50 -5.08 7.43
N THR A 88 18.72 -6.16 7.27
CA THR A 88 19.12 -7.49 7.73
C THR A 88 20.23 -8.04 6.83
N PRO A 89 21.35 -8.56 7.38
CA PRO A 89 22.36 -9.25 6.60
C PRO A 89 21.71 -10.40 5.81
N TYR A 90 21.94 -10.42 4.50
CA TYR A 90 21.31 -11.39 3.61
C TYR A 90 22.32 -12.41 3.07
N ASP A 91 21.81 -13.58 2.77
CA ASP A 91 22.44 -14.65 1.98
C ASP A 91 21.75 -14.75 0.61
N ASP A 92 22.15 -15.73 -0.22
CA ASP A 92 21.57 -15.93 -1.55
C ASP A 92 20.05 -16.19 -1.51
N THR A 93 19.51 -16.72 -0.41
CA THR A 93 18.07 -17.03 -0.27
C THR A 93 17.22 -15.82 0.09
N THR A 94 17.82 -14.84 0.77
CA THR A 94 17.15 -13.62 1.25
C THR A 94 17.44 -12.39 0.39
N LEU A 95 18.43 -12.48 -0.52
CA LEU A 95 18.75 -11.44 -1.52
C LEU A 95 17.52 -11.01 -2.32
N GLY A 96 16.71 -11.97 -2.80
CA GLY A 96 15.50 -11.68 -3.56
C GLY A 96 14.48 -10.85 -2.76
N MET A 97 14.28 -11.18 -1.48
CA MET A 97 13.39 -10.42 -0.59
C MET A 97 13.93 -9.01 -0.33
N ASN A 98 15.25 -8.85 -0.19
CA ASN A 98 15.90 -7.55 -0.02
C ASN A 98 15.70 -6.64 -1.24
N VAL A 99 15.87 -7.19 -2.45
CA VAL A 99 15.63 -6.45 -3.71
C VAL A 99 14.17 -6.01 -3.83
N VAL A 100 13.23 -6.91 -3.53
CA VAL A 100 11.80 -6.58 -3.55
C VAL A 100 11.50 -5.50 -2.51
N ALA A 101 12.00 -5.63 -1.28
CA ALA A 101 11.80 -4.63 -0.23
C ALA A 101 12.34 -3.24 -0.64
N LYS A 102 13.50 -3.18 -1.29
CA LYS A 102 14.06 -1.93 -1.85
C LYS A 102 13.19 -1.32 -2.94
N SER A 103 12.56 -2.13 -3.79
CA SER A 103 11.65 -1.62 -4.82
C SER A 103 10.34 -1.06 -4.25
N LEU A 104 9.86 -1.62 -3.13
CA LEU A 104 8.60 -1.21 -2.50
C LEU A 104 8.76 0.01 -1.60
N ILE A 105 9.92 0.16 -0.94
CA ILE A 105 10.06 1.16 0.12
C ILE A 105 9.91 2.59 -0.39
N GLU A 106 10.31 2.88 -1.63
CA GLU A 106 10.14 4.21 -2.22
C GLU A 106 8.67 4.59 -2.38
N GLU A 107 7.81 3.64 -2.78
CA GLU A 107 6.37 3.84 -2.94
C GLU A 107 5.69 4.10 -1.60
N TRP A 108 6.02 3.29 -0.58
CA TRP A 108 5.50 3.45 0.78
C TRP A 108 6.01 4.72 1.48
N MET A 109 7.25 5.13 1.24
CA MET A 109 7.82 6.37 1.78
C MET A 109 7.17 7.62 1.17
N LYS A 110 6.77 7.58 -0.10
CA LYS A 110 6.00 8.67 -0.73
C LYS A 110 4.66 8.86 -0.04
N LEU A 111 3.92 7.77 0.18
CA LEU A 111 2.66 7.81 0.93
C LEU A 111 2.86 8.33 2.36
N ALA A 112 3.85 7.80 3.09
CA ALA A 112 4.16 8.24 4.44
C ALA A 112 4.47 9.75 4.50
N THR A 113 5.25 10.24 3.53
CA THR A 113 5.61 11.67 3.43
C THR A 113 4.39 12.53 3.13
N ALA A 114 3.51 12.08 2.23
CA ALA A 114 2.27 12.79 1.89
C ALA A 114 1.35 12.92 3.13
N MET A 115 1.17 11.84 3.88
CA MET A 115 0.40 11.83 5.13
C MET A 115 1.00 12.76 6.21
N MET A 116 2.33 12.84 6.32
CA MET A 116 2.99 13.75 7.26
C MET A 116 2.83 15.22 6.87
N ARG A 117 2.82 15.55 5.57
CA ARG A 117 2.64 16.95 5.14
C ARG A 117 1.26 17.47 5.50
N GLU A 118 0.21 16.67 5.32
CA GLU A 118 -1.15 17.09 5.67
C GLU A 118 -1.31 17.33 7.17
N LEU A 119 -0.73 16.47 8.02
CA LEU A 119 -0.72 16.69 9.48
C LEU A 119 -0.12 18.03 9.89
N ASN A 120 0.85 18.55 9.11
CA ASN A 120 1.49 19.85 9.37
C ASN A 120 0.77 21.02 8.68
N THR A 121 -0.25 20.77 7.86
CA THR A 121 -1.02 21.82 7.16
C THR A 121 -2.28 22.20 7.92
N ASP A 122 -2.70 21.36 8.87
CA ASP A 122 -3.82 21.59 9.79
C ASP A 122 -3.41 22.34 11.09
N GLU A 123 -2.18 22.88 11.17
CA GLU A 123 -1.71 23.85 12.18
C GLU A 123 -1.68 25.28 11.65
#